data_AF-W9T023-F1
#
_entry.id   AF-W9T023-F1
#
_cell.length_a   1.000
_cell.length_b   1.000
_cell.length_c   1.000
_cell.angle_alpha   90.00
_cell.angle_beta   90.00
_cell.angle_gamma   90.00
#
_symmetry.space_group_name_H-M   'P 1'
#
loop_
_entity.id
_entity.type
_entity.pdbx_description
1 polymer ?
#
loop_
_entity_poly.entity_id
_entity_poly.type
_entity_poly.pdbx_seq_one_letter_code
_entity_poly.pdbx_strand_id
1 'polypeptide(L)'
;MFSFQGESIVEQPLIIGIIAIPLLVQTLFIAALGYWLCHTLKVRHDIAGPATMIGASNFFELAVAVAIVLYGFNSGAALATVVGVLIEVPVMLWLVRMVNSTRNWYESSLNNR
;
A
#
# COMPACT_ATOMS: atom_id res chain seq x y z
N MET A 1 -9.97 11.86 13.27
CA MET A 1 -9.29 12.32 12.03
C MET A 1 -10.12 11.91 10.83
N PHE A 2 -10.18 10.62 10.49
CA PHE A 2 -10.92 10.10 9.33
C PHE A 2 -12.41 10.50 9.29
N SER A 3 -13.10 10.54 10.43
CA SER A 3 -14.50 10.98 10.52
C SER A 3 -14.70 12.50 10.38
N PHE A 4 -13.68 13.30 10.70
CA PHE A 4 -13.75 14.76 10.66
C PHE A 4 -13.36 15.35 9.30
N GLN A 5 -12.60 14.61 8.49
CA GLN A 5 -12.27 14.97 7.11
C GLN A 5 -13.22 14.32 6.08
N GLY A 6 -14.21 13.55 6.54
CA GLY A 6 -15.13 12.78 5.69
C GLY A 6 -15.99 13.63 4.73
N GLU A 7 -16.46 14.81 5.17
CA GLU A 7 -17.23 15.71 4.27
C GLU A 7 -16.35 16.25 3.13
N SER A 8 -15.12 16.69 3.42
CA SER A 8 -14.18 17.18 2.40
C SER A 8 -13.72 16.09 1.42
N ILE A 9 -13.70 14.82 1.86
CA ILE A 9 -13.46 13.67 0.97
C ILE A 9 -14.61 13.53 -0.04
N VAL A 10 -15.86 13.68 0.39
CA VAL A 10 -17.03 13.56 -0.48
C VAL A 10 -17.16 14.73 -1.46
N GLU A 11 -16.76 15.93 -1.05
CA GLU A 11 -16.84 17.15 -1.87
C GLU A 11 -15.80 17.21 -3.02
N GLN A 12 -14.68 16.49 -2.92
CA GLN A 12 -13.56 16.59 -3.87
C GLN A 12 -13.12 15.23 -4.45
N PRO A 13 -14.01 14.49 -5.13
CA PRO A 13 -13.71 13.14 -5.63
C PRO A 13 -12.59 13.11 -6.68
N LEU A 14 -12.43 14.20 -7.44
CA LEU A 14 -11.42 14.29 -8.49
C LEU A 14 -9.99 14.33 -7.92
N ILE A 15 -9.80 15.04 -6.81
CA ILE A 15 -8.50 15.14 -6.12
C ILE A 15 -8.13 13.78 -5.52
N ILE A 16 -9.11 13.08 -4.95
CA ILE A 16 -8.93 11.72 -4.45
C ILE A 16 -8.48 10.79 -5.55
N GLY A 17 -9.12 10.82 -6.72
CA GLY A 17 -8.73 9.98 -7.86
C GLY A 17 -7.29 10.24 -8.31
N ILE A 18 -6.88 11.51 -8.38
CA ILE A 18 -5.52 11.92 -8.76
C ILE A 18 -4.48 11.44 -7.75
N ILE A 19 -4.80 11.36 -6.46
CA ILE A 19 -3.90 10.84 -5.41
C ILE A 19 -3.93 9.31 -5.37
N ALA A 20 -5.11 8.71 -5.53
CA ALA A 20 -5.34 7.28 -5.44
C ALA A 20 -4.60 6.50 -6.53
N ILE A 21 -4.68 6.97 -7.78
CA ILE A 21 -4.11 6.25 -8.93
C ILE A 21 -2.58 6.08 -8.79
N PRO A 22 -1.79 7.13 -8.54
CA PRO A 22 -0.35 6.99 -8.33
C PRO A 22 0.00 6.08 -7.15
N LEU A 23 -0.71 6.21 -6.02
CA LEU A 23 -0.48 5.37 -4.84
C LEU A 23 -0.75 3.89 -5.15
N LEU A 24 -1.86 3.59 -5.82
CA LEU A 24 -2.20 2.23 -6.24
C LEU A 24 -1.13 1.65 -7.14
N VAL A 25 -0.73 2.39 -8.17
CA VAL A 25 0.30 1.95 -9.12
C VAL A 25 1.62 1.72 -8.40
N GLN A 26 2.02 2.63 -7.52
CA GLN A 26 3.25 2.51 -6.73
C GLN A 26 3.24 1.26 -5.86
N THR A 27 2.19 1.06 -5.04
CA THR A 27 2.10 -0.09 -4.13
C THR A 27 2.10 -1.41 -4.90
N LEU A 28 1.33 -1.50 -5.99
CA LEU A 28 1.30 -2.70 -6.83
C LEU A 28 2.63 -2.97 -7.52
N PHE A 29 3.29 -1.92 -8.01
CA PHE A 29 4.59 -2.03 -8.67
C PHE A 29 5.66 -2.54 -7.70
N ILE A 30 5.77 -1.93 -6.51
CA ILE A 30 6.75 -2.34 -5.50
C ILE A 30 6.43 -3.75 -4.97
N ALA A 31 5.16 -4.09 -4.78
CA ALA A 31 4.77 -5.44 -4.38
C ALA A 31 5.14 -6.48 -5.45
N ALA A 32 4.83 -6.22 -6.72
CA ALA A 32 5.17 -7.12 -7.81
C ALA A 32 6.69 -7.30 -7.94
N LEU A 33 7.44 -6.20 -7.88
CA LEU A 33 8.89 -6.20 -7.96
C LEU A 33 9.53 -6.93 -6.77
N GLY A 34 9.05 -6.67 -5.54
CA GLY A 34 9.54 -7.31 -4.32
C GLY A 34 9.28 -8.81 -4.31
N TYR A 35 8.08 -9.23 -4.70
CA TYR A 35 7.72 -10.65 -4.76
C TYR A 35 8.51 -11.38 -5.85
N TRP A 36 8.68 -10.74 -7.01
CA TRP A 36 9.46 -11.28 -8.13
C TRP A 36 10.95 -11.39 -7.80
N LEU A 37 11.53 -10.39 -7.13
CA LEU A 37 12.92 -10.46 -6.67
C LEU A 37 13.11 -11.57 -5.63
N CYS A 38 12.20 -11.69 -4.65
CA CYS A 38 12.25 -12.77 -3.66
C CYS A 38 12.18 -14.15 -4.33
N HIS A 39 11.32 -14.30 -5.34
CA HIS A 39 11.21 -15.53 -6.13
C HIS A 39 12.51 -15.84 -6.89
N THR A 40 13.09 -14.83 -7.55
CA THR A 40 14.32 -14.96 -8.32
C THR A 40 15.52 -15.31 -7.43
N LEU A 41 15.55 -14.77 -6.22
CA LEU A 41 16.57 -15.04 -5.20
C LEU A 41 16.34 -16.33 -4.41
N LYS A 42 15.33 -17.14 -4.79
CA LYS A 42 14.95 -18.39 -4.11
C LYS A 42 14.63 -18.24 -2.63
N VAL A 43 14.10 -17.08 -2.22
CA VAL A 43 13.63 -16.85 -0.85
C VAL A 43 12.36 -17.66 -0.62
N ARG A 44 12.28 -18.35 0.51
CA ARG A 44 11.09 -19.14 0.90
C ARG A 44 9.86 -18.24 1.01
N HIS A 45 8.68 -18.79 0.68
CA HIS A 45 7.41 -18.03 0.65
C HIS A 45 7.07 -17.38 2.00
N ASP A 46 7.38 -18.06 3.11
CA ASP A 46 7.19 -17.59 4.49
C ASP A 46 7.99 -16.33 4.84
N ILE A 47 9.04 -16.02 4.08
CA ILE A 47 9.84 -14.80 4.20
C ILE A 47 9.47 -13.82 3.08
N ALA A 48 9.30 -14.32 1.86
CA ALA A 48 9.02 -13.52 0.66
C ALA A 48 7.71 -12.74 0.77
N GLY A 49 6.65 -13.36 1.33
CA GLY A 49 5.36 -12.71 1.52
C GLY A 49 5.46 -11.49 2.44
N PRO A 50 5.88 -11.66 3.71
CA PRO A 50 6.09 -10.53 4.62
C PRO A 50 7.08 -9.49 4.10
N ALA A 51 8.19 -9.90 3.48
CA ALA A 51 9.18 -8.98 2.91
C ALA A 51 8.58 -8.09 1.80
N THR A 52 7.76 -8.67 0.93
CA THR A 52 7.04 -7.93 -0.11
C THR A 52 6.08 -6.92 0.49
N MET A 53 5.33 -7.33 1.53
CA MET A 53 4.38 -6.44 2.20
C MET A 53 5.10 -5.26 2.86
N ILE A 54 6.22 -5.50 3.56
CA ILE A 54 7.03 -4.43 4.16
C ILE A 54 7.53 -3.45 3.10
N GLY A 55 8.03 -3.96 1.96
CA GLY A 55 8.52 -3.10 0.88
C GLY A 55 7.43 -2.24 0.23
N ALA A 56 6.22 -2.78 0.07
CA ALA A 56 5.11 -2.09 -0.58
C ALA A 56 4.32 -1.12 0.34
N SER A 57 4.50 -1.24 1.68
CA SER A 57 3.77 -0.45 2.67
C SER A 57 4.34 0.95 2.84
N ASN A 58 3.47 1.94 3.05
CA ASN A 58 3.84 3.29 3.46
C ASN A 58 3.44 3.54 4.92
N PHE A 59 4.23 4.36 5.63
CA PHE A 59 3.91 4.77 7.01
C PHE A 59 3.03 6.01 7.03
N PHE A 60 1.76 5.85 6.67
CA PHE A 60 0.85 6.99 6.61
C PHE A 60 0.54 7.61 7.98
N GLU A 61 0.50 6.86 9.07
CA GLU A 61 0.31 7.44 10.40
C GLU A 61 1.37 8.50 10.72
N LEU A 62 2.63 8.24 10.32
CA LEU A 62 3.72 9.21 10.44
C LEU A 62 3.57 10.34 9.42
N ALA A 63 3.17 10.05 8.18
CA ALA A 63 2.94 11.07 7.15
C ALA A 63 1.82 12.06 7.56
N VAL A 64 0.73 11.58 8.16
CA VAL A 64 -0.36 12.41 8.68
C VAL A 64 0.14 13.33 9.79
N ALA A 65 0.92 12.80 10.73
CA ALA A 65 1.49 13.60 11.82
C ALA A 65 2.38 14.74 11.27
N VAL A 66 3.26 14.43 10.32
CA VAL A 66 4.14 15.42 9.68
C VAL A 66 3.34 16.44 8.89
N ALA A 67 2.32 16.01 8.13
CA ALA A 67 1.50 16.91 7.33
C ALA A 67 0.73 17.92 8.20
N ILE A 68 0.18 17.48 9.34
CA ILE A 68 -0.51 18.35 10.29
C ILE A 68 0.47 19.34 10.92
N VAL A 69 1.67 18.90 11.30
CA VAL A 69 2.68 19.76 11.94
C VAL A 69 3.19 20.86 10.99
N LEU A 70 3.41 20.52 9.71
CA LEU A 70 3.99 21.46 8.74
C LEU A 70 2.96 22.34 8.03
N TYR A 71 1.79 21.79 7.69
CA TYR A 71 0.79 22.45 6.83
C TYR A 71 -0.51 22.77 7.56
N GLY A 72 -0.66 22.30 8.80
CA GLY A 72 -1.89 22.46 9.58
C GLY A 72 -2.97 21.44 9.24
N PHE A 73 -3.95 21.34 10.13
CA PHE A 73 -5.01 20.33 10.08
C PHE A 73 -5.95 20.46 8.87
N ASN A 74 -6.26 21.68 8.44
CA ASN A 74 -7.20 21.97 7.34
C ASN A 74 -6.52 22.00 5.96
N SER A 75 -5.26 21.57 5.87
CA SER A 75 -4.54 21.59 4.60
C SER A 75 -4.92 20.40 3.71
N GLY A 76 -4.88 20.61 2.39
CA GLY A 76 -5.03 19.53 1.42
C GLY A 76 -3.95 18.44 1.55
N ALA A 77 -2.78 18.77 2.12
CA ALA A 77 -1.72 17.82 2.43
C ALA A 77 -2.13 16.86 3.54
N ALA A 78 -2.73 17.36 4.64
CA ALA A 78 -3.27 16.51 5.70
C ALA A 78 -4.39 15.61 5.16
N LEU A 79 -5.30 16.15 4.34
CA LEU A 79 -6.36 15.39 3.67
C LEU A 79 -5.82 14.25 2.80
N ALA A 80 -4.80 14.53 1.98
CA ALA A 80 -4.19 13.56 1.08
C ALA A 80 -3.61 12.36 1.85
N THR A 81 -2.94 12.59 2.98
CA THR A 81 -2.36 11.51 3.80
C THR A 81 -3.40 10.60 4.45
N VAL A 82 -4.53 11.17 4.89
CA VAL A 82 -5.67 10.44 5.46
C VAL A 82 -6.36 9.61 4.38
N VAL A 83 -6.59 10.19 3.21
CA VAL A 83 -7.17 9.47 2.05
C VAL A 83 -6.26 8.33 1.60
N GLY A 84 -4.94 8.53 1.61
CA GLY A 84 -3.95 7.50 1.26
C GLY A 84 -4.12 6.22 2.07
N VAL A 85 -4.29 6.32 3.40
CA VAL A 85 -4.54 5.16 4.29
C VAL A 85 -5.80 4.40 3.89
N LEU A 86 -6.89 5.12 3.59
CA LEU A 86 -8.18 4.51 3.27
C LEU A 86 -8.11 3.66 1.99
N ILE A 87 -7.20 4.00 1.09
CA ILE A 87 -6.95 3.26 -0.14
C ILE A 87 -5.92 2.14 0.08
N GLU A 88 -4.85 2.44 0.80
CA GLU A 88 -3.76 1.49 0.99
C GLU A 88 -4.18 0.26 1.79
N VAL A 89 -4.90 0.43 2.91
CA VAL A 89 -5.26 -0.70 3.77
C VAL A 89 -6.06 -1.78 3.01
N PRO A 90 -7.12 -1.46 2.23
CA PRO A 90 -7.81 -2.45 1.39
C PRO A 90 -6.91 -3.13 0.37
N VAL A 91 -6.02 -2.37 -0.28
CA VAL A 91 -5.10 -2.88 -1.31
C VAL A 91 -4.11 -3.86 -0.69
N MET A 92 -3.63 -3.56 0.51
CA MET A 92 -2.72 -4.43 1.25
C MET A 92 -3.40 -5.72 1.67
N LEU A 93 -4.64 -5.67 2.17
CA LEU A 93 -5.42 -6.88 2.46
C LEU A 93 -5.64 -7.73 1.20
N TRP A 94 -5.89 -7.08 0.05
CA TRP A 94 -6.00 -7.75 -1.23
C TRP A 94 -4.68 -8.40 -1.67
N LEU A 95 -3.55 -7.72 -1.49
CA LEU A 95 -2.22 -8.27 -1.76
C LEU A 95 -1.88 -9.46 -0.86
N VAL A 96 -2.18 -9.40 0.44
CA VAL A 96 -2.02 -10.56 1.34
C VAL A 96 -2.80 -11.75 0.82
N ARG A 97 -4.06 -11.55 0.41
CA ARG A 97 -4.89 -12.61 -0.14
C ARG A 97 -4.28 -13.18 -1.43
N MET A 98 -3.77 -12.33 -2.30
CA MET A 98 -3.08 -12.76 -3.53
C MET A 98 -1.85 -13.61 -3.20
N VAL A 99 -0.93 -13.10 -2.36
CA VAL A 99 0.31 -13.78 -1.97
C VAL A 99 0.04 -15.13 -1.30
N ASN A 100 -0.99 -15.20 -0.46
CA ASN A 100 -1.39 -16.47 0.17
C ASN A 100 -1.98 -17.46 -0.86
N SER A 101 -2.73 -16.97 -1.84
CA SER A 101 -3.30 -17.82 -2.90
C SER A 101 -2.24 -18.35 -3.88
N THR A 102 -1.16 -17.59 -4.11
CA THR A 102 -0.07 -17.97 -5.03
C THR A 102 0.97 -18.88 -4.40
N ARG A 103 0.80 -19.28 -3.13
CA ARG A 103 1.75 -20.10 -2.38
C ARG A 103 2.13 -21.40 -3.09
N ASN A 104 1.14 -22.15 -3.59
CA ASN A 104 1.37 -23.44 -4.25
C ASN A 104 2.21 -23.30 -5.52
N TRP A 105 1.93 -22.25 -6.32
CA TRP A 105 2.71 -21.93 -7.53
C TRP A 105 4.14 -21.49 -7.16
N TYR A 106 4.28 -20.67 -6.13
CA TYR A 106 5.56 -20.15 -5.69
C TYR A 106 6.48 -21.28 -5.18
N GLU A 107 5.97 -22.16 -4.32
CA GLU A 107 6.73 -23.29 -3.76
C GLU A 107 7.04 -24.36 -4.83
N SER A 108 6.10 -24.69 -5.72
CA SER A 108 6.35 -25.65 -6.81
C SER A 108 7.41 -25.16 -7.79
N SER A 109 7.42 -23.86 -8.12
CA SER A 109 8.44 -23.26 -8.99
C SER A 109 9.83 -23.23 -8.35
N LEU A 110 9.94 -23.18 -7.03
CA LEU A 110 11.23 -23.23 -6.32
C LEU A 110 11.80 -24.65 -6.27
N ASN A 111 10.95 -25.67 -6.09
CA ASN A 111 11.40 -27.07 -6.06
C ASN A 111 11.83 -27.61 -7.44
N ASN A 112 11.41 -26.97 -8.53
CA ASN A 112 11.67 -27.43 -9.91
C ASN A 112 12.91 -26.75 -10.56
N ARG A 113 13.71 -25.99 -9.80
CA ARG A 113 14.90 -25.23 -10.27
C ARG A 113 16.12 -25.39 -9.36
#